data_AF-A0A1V6MPW7-F1
#
_entry.id   AF-A0A1V6MPW7-F1
#
_cell.length_a   1.000
_cell.length_b   1.000
_cell.length_c   1.000
_cell.angle_alpha   90.00
_cell.angle_beta   90.00
_cell.angle_gamma   90.00
#
_symmetry.space_group_name_H-M   'P 1'
#
loop_
_entity.id
_entity.type
_entity.pdbx_description
1 polymer ?
#
loop_
_entity_poly.entity_id
_entity_poly.type
_entity_poly.pdbx_seq_one_letter_code
_entity_poly.pdbx_strand_id
1 'polypeptide(L)'
;MTILCVRFQLPPMYEAALPGLLDLLEEFTPVVEALPPDGALIDVRGAERYFGRSAVELASVIRVRSLALHGVDCMIGAGPGPMLARMALRDARPGVTCAVTEDGVREFLDAKPVAALPGVGTATARTLCEYGLDTLGRVAAAPLATLQRLVGAKAGRELHEKANGVDRGRVVPNAVSHFRLRSSGGTPLLATDRLFDRDELDPRRHRRALLSAAEELGSRLRAVEKVCRSLTLTVRYADRSSTTRSRTLGEPTAHSADLTRTAYGLYEALGLQRARVRAIALRAEGLTPAEQASHQLTFDPADEKARRVEEVADRARAKFGPRAVMPGALAA
;
A
#
# COMPACT_ATOMS: atom_id res chain seq x y z
N MET A 1 5.77 12.48 20.15
CA MET A 1 5.45 11.08 19.74
C MET A 1 6.53 10.62 18.76
N THR A 2 7.43 9.71 19.13
CA THR A 2 8.57 9.36 18.27
C THR A 2 8.20 8.30 17.25
N ILE A 3 8.25 8.65 15.96
CA ILE A 3 7.96 7.75 14.85
C ILE A 3 9.24 7.58 14.03
N LEU A 4 9.51 6.34 13.62
CA LEU A 4 10.56 6.01 12.67
C LEU A 4 9.94 5.73 11.30
N CYS A 5 10.51 6.32 10.26
CA CYS A 5 10.25 5.97 8.87
C CYS A 5 11.47 5.22 8.34
N VAL A 6 11.27 3.95 8.01
CA VAL A 6 12.31 3.03 7.53
C VAL A 6 12.15 2.85 6.03
N ARG A 7 13.25 2.92 5.28
CA ARG A 7 13.31 2.53 3.87
C ARG A 7 14.43 1.52 3.66
N PHE A 8 14.04 0.32 3.27
CA PHE A 8 14.92 -0.80 2.98
C PHE A 8 15.53 -0.63 1.58
N GLN A 9 16.82 -0.92 1.45
CA GLN A 9 17.51 -0.90 0.16
C GLN A 9 17.32 -2.25 -0.53
N LEU A 10 16.12 -2.46 -1.07
CA LEU A 10 15.78 -3.68 -1.79
C LEU A 10 16.31 -3.61 -3.25
N PRO A 11 17.04 -4.64 -3.73
CA PRO A 11 17.28 -4.81 -5.16
C PRO A 11 15.93 -4.92 -5.91
N PRO A 12 15.85 -4.52 -7.19
CA PRO A 12 14.60 -4.50 -7.97
C PRO A 12 13.85 -5.84 -8.07
N MET A 13 14.51 -6.95 -7.71
CA MET A 13 13.97 -8.32 -7.79
C MET A 13 13.44 -8.84 -6.44
N TYR A 14 13.45 -8.04 -5.37
CA TYR A 14 13.31 -8.50 -3.98
C TYR A 14 12.08 -7.95 -3.23
N GLU A 15 10.94 -7.77 -3.90
CA GLU A 15 9.66 -7.48 -3.22
C GLU A 15 9.25 -8.61 -2.24
N ALA A 16 9.72 -9.85 -2.47
CA ALA A 16 9.46 -11.00 -1.61
C ALA A 16 10.10 -10.92 -0.21
N ALA A 17 11.07 -10.02 0.02
CA ALA A 17 11.70 -9.85 1.33
C ALA A 17 11.00 -8.84 2.25
N LEU A 18 10.13 -7.97 1.70
CA LEU A 18 9.43 -6.96 2.50
C LEU A 18 8.58 -7.59 3.63
N PRO A 19 7.85 -8.71 3.44
CA PRO A 19 7.13 -9.34 4.54
C PRO A 19 8.03 -9.72 5.72
N GLY A 20 9.15 -10.40 5.48
CA GLY A 20 10.09 -10.77 6.55
C GLY A 20 10.73 -9.55 7.24
N LEU A 21 10.97 -8.47 6.49
CA LEU A 21 11.46 -7.21 7.05
C LEU A 21 10.40 -6.51 7.90
N LEU A 22 9.12 -6.62 7.54
CA LEU A 22 8.00 -6.11 8.34
C LEU A 22 7.82 -6.95 9.62
N ASP A 23 7.95 -8.28 9.54
CA ASP A 23 7.92 -9.18 10.71
C ASP A 23 8.98 -8.77 11.73
N LEU A 24 10.19 -8.46 11.26
CA LEU A 24 11.28 -7.94 12.09
C LEU A 24 10.91 -6.63 12.80
N LEU A 25 10.20 -5.72 12.12
CA LEU A 25 9.77 -4.45 12.74
C LEU A 25 8.69 -4.69 13.81
N GLU A 26 7.81 -5.68 13.61
CA GLU A 26 6.76 -6.05 14.57
C GLU A 26 7.33 -6.59 15.88
N GLU A 27 8.54 -7.15 15.88
CA GLU A 27 9.24 -7.54 17.12
C GLU A 27 9.53 -6.35 18.04
N PHE A 28 9.63 -5.14 17.49
CA PHE A 28 9.91 -3.93 18.27
C PHE A 28 8.64 -3.21 18.72
N THR A 29 7.63 -3.16 17.86
CA THR A 29 6.37 -2.47 18.14
C THR A 29 5.24 -3.08 17.34
N PRO A 30 4.04 -3.27 17.92
CA PRO A 30 2.87 -3.71 17.16
C PRO A 30 2.31 -2.62 16.23
N VAL A 31 2.80 -1.37 16.33
CA VAL A 31 2.28 -0.23 15.57
C VAL A 31 3.15 0.00 14.34
N VAL A 32 2.95 -0.83 13.31
CA VAL A 32 3.71 -0.82 12.05
C VAL A 32 2.78 -0.57 10.86
N GLU A 33 3.03 0.51 10.11
CA GLU A 33 2.40 0.81 8.83
C GLU A 33 3.37 0.51 7.68
N ALA A 34 3.12 -0.53 6.91
CA ALA A 34 3.84 -0.83 5.69
C ALA A 34 3.65 0.26 4.61
N LEU A 35 4.76 0.67 3.99
CA LEU A 35 4.83 1.62 2.89
C LEU A 35 5.52 0.99 1.68
N PRO A 36 4.78 0.21 0.86
CA PRO A 36 5.33 -0.35 -0.36
C PRO A 36 5.90 0.73 -1.30
N PRO A 37 6.95 0.42 -2.07
CA PRO A 37 7.50 -0.92 -2.30
C PRO A 37 8.55 -1.38 -1.28
N ASP A 38 9.13 -0.47 -0.49
CA ASP A 38 10.39 -0.72 0.22
C ASP A 38 10.47 -0.11 1.62
N GLY A 39 9.35 0.37 2.20
CA GLY A 39 9.40 1.10 3.46
C GLY A 39 8.34 0.73 4.48
N ALA A 40 8.47 1.34 5.65
CA ALA A 40 7.51 1.25 6.75
C ALA A 40 7.56 2.53 7.61
N LEU A 41 6.47 2.79 8.32
CA LEU A 41 6.39 3.72 9.44
C LEU A 41 6.10 2.93 10.70
N ILE A 42 6.82 3.22 11.77
CA ILE A 42 6.65 2.54 13.05
C ILE A 42 6.58 3.55 14.19
N ASP A 43 5.63 3.35 15.10
CA ASP A 43 5.56 4.13 16.35
C ASP A 43 6.38 3.40 17.42
N VAL A 44 7.49 4.01 17.80
CA VAL A 44 8.43 3.44 18.78
C VAL A 44 8.22 3.96 20.19
N ARG A 45 7.17 4.77 20.46
CA ARG A 45 6.94 5.34 21.80
C ARG A 45 6.86 4.26 22.89
N GLY A 46 6.18 3.15 22.61
CA GLY A 46 6.10 2.02 23.54
C GLY A 46 7.42 1.25 23.63
N ALA A 47 8.11 1.10 22.50
CA ALA A 47 9.38 0.41 22.38
C ALA A 47 10.51 1.13 23.15
N GLU A 48 10.58 2.47 23.06
CA GLU A 48 11.58 3.27 23.79
C GLU A 48 11.52 2.99 25.30
N ARG A 49 10.30 2.91 25.85
CA ARG A 49 10.08 2.60 27.27
C ARG A 49 10.38 1.14 27.61
N TYR A 50 10.00 0.21 26.75
CA TYR A 50 10.18 -1.23 26.98
C TYR A 50 11.66 -1.65 26.89
N PHE A 51 12.38 -1.16 25.89
CA PHE A 51 13.79 -1.49 25.67
C PHE A 51 14.76 -0.57 26.44
N GLY A 52 14.27 0.54 26.99
CA GLY A 52 15.11 1.52 27.69
C GLY A 52 16.14 2.18 26.77
N ARG A 53 15.78 2.41 25.50
CA ARG A 53 16.64 2.94 24.44
C ARG A 53 15.95 4.09 23.74
N SER A 54 16.74 5.06 23.28
CA SER A 54 16.25 6.14 22.42
C SER A 54 15.84 5.62 21.05
N ALA A 55 14.97 6.34 20.35
CA ALA A 55 14.57 6.00 18.99
C ALA A 55 15.75 5.89 18.00
N VAL A 56 16.84 6.65 18.20
CA VAL A 56 18.05 6.57 17.37
C VAL A 56 18.82 5.27 17.61
N GLU A 57 18.91 4.83 18.87
CA GLU A 57 19.50 3.54 19.21
C GLU A 57 18.63 2.39 18.68
N LEU A 58 17.31 2.47 18.83
CA LEU A 58 16.38 1.48 18.26
C LEU A 58 16.49 1.42 16.73
N ALA A 59 16.58 2.56 16.05
CA ALA A 59 16.83 2.62 14.61
C ALA A 59 18.15 1.90 14.24
N SER A 60 19.21 2.11 15.02
CA SER A 60 20.50 1.44 14.80
C SER A 60 20.39 -0.08 14.98
N VAL A 61 19.64 -0.54 15.97
CA VAL A 61 19.38 -1.97 16.20
C VAL A 61 18.58 -2.59 15.06
N ILE A 62 17.51 -1.91 14.62
CA ILE A 62 16.68 -2.33 13.48
C ILE A 62 17.55 -2.50 12.23
N ARG A 63 18.41 -1.52 11.95
CA ARG A 63 19.34 -1.58 10.82
C ARG A 63 20.28 -2.77 10.91
N VAL A 64 20.93 -2.97 12.06
CA VAL A 64 21.87 -4.09 12.26
C VAL A 64 21.16 -5.44 12.11
N ARG A 65 19.94 -5.59 12.66
CA ARG A 65 19.16 -6.83 12.50
C ARG A 65 18.70 -7.05 11.06
N SER A 66 18.23 -6.01 10.38
CA SER A 66 17.85 -6.07 8.96
C SER A 66 19.02 -6.57 8.10
N LEU A 67 20.23 -6.04 8.35
CA LEU A 67 21.43 -6.45 7.65
C LEU A 67 21.84 -7.89 8.00
N ALA A 68 21.80 -8.27 9.28
CA ALA A 68 22.23 -9.59 9.73
C ALA A 68 21.28 -10.73 9.33
N LEU A 69 19.96 -10.51 9.40
CA LEU A 69 18.94 -11.54 9.17
C LEU A 69 18.52 -11.63 7.69
N HIS A 70 18.48 -10.50 6.99
CA HIS A 70 17.96 -10.44 5.63
C HIS A 70 18.99 -9.96 4.60
N GLY A 71 20.19 -9.52 5.02
CA GLY A 71 21.19 -8.98 4.10
C GLY A 71 20.81 -7.63 3.50
N VAL A 72 19.86 -6.92 4.09
CA VAL A 72 19.30 -5.66 3.55
C VAL A 72 19.66 -4.50 4.47
N ASP A 73 20.35 -3.49 3.92
CA ASP A 73 20.57 -2.22 4.63
C ASP A 73 19.32 -1.33 4.57
N CYS A 74 19.18 -0.40 5.49
CA CYS A 74 18.07 0.53 5.53
C CYS A 74 18.50 1.96 5.90
N MET A 75 17.73 2.92 5.39
CA MET A 75 17.80 4.32 5.80
C MET A 75 16.63 4.61 6.73
N ILE A 76 16.89 5.34 7.81
CA ILE A 76 15.88 5.60 8.85
C ILE A 76 15.83 7.10 9.14
N GLY A 77 14.63 7.66 9.10
CA GLY A 77 14.31 9.00 9.58
C GLY A 77 13.47 8.91 10.86
N ALA A 78 13.77 9.73 11.87
CA ALA A 78 13.03 9.82 13.12
C ALA A 78 12.43 11.22 13.28
N GLY A 79 11.20 11.31 13.78
CA GLY A 79 10.60 12.62 14.06
C GLY A 79 9.30 12.56 14.86
N PRO A 80 8.81 13.72 15.34
CA PRO A 80 7.59 13.81 16.13
C PRO A 80 6.34 13.81 15.24
N GLY A 81 6.08 12.69 14.57
CA GLY A 81 4.96 12.54 13.63
C GLY A 81 5.35 11.82 12.33
N PRO A 82 4.39 11.17 11.63
CA PRO A 82 4.68 10.51 10.35
C PRO A 82 5.27 11.45 9.28
N MET A 83 4.80 12.69 9.21
CA MET A 83 5.27 13.70 8.27
C MET A 83 6.76 13.99 8.48
N LEU A 84 7.14 14.31 9.71
CA LEU A 84 8.52 14.67 10.05
C LEU A 84 9.46 13.48 9.91
N ALA A 85 9.04 12.28 10.31
CA ALA A 85 9.83 11.07 10.10
C ALA A 85 10.10 10.80 8.59
N ARG A 86 9.10 10.99 7.73
CA ARG A 86 9.26 10.88 6.26
C ARG A 86 10.16 11.96 5.68
N MET A 87 10.11 13.17 6.21
CA MET A 87 10.98 14.26 5.77
C MET A 87 12.42 14.01 6.22
N ALA A 88 12.64 13.62 7.47
CA ALA A 88 13.95 13.24 8.01
C ALA A 88 14.57 12.09 7.21
N LEU A 89 13.77 11.11 6.77
CA LEU A 89 14.24 10.01 5.92
C LEU A 89 14.83 10.50 4.58
N ARG A 90 14.38 11.63 4.03
CA ARG A 90 14.94 12.19 2.79
C ARG A 90 16.36 12.72 2.97
N ASP A 91 16.67 13.20 4.17
CA ASP A 91 18.01 13.67 4.54
C ASP A 91 18.88 12.57 5.18
N ALA A 92 18.28 11.43 5.50
CA ALA A 92 18.99 10.28 6.06
C ALA A 92 19.98 9.70 5.06
N ARG A 93 21.09 9.20 5.59
CA ARG A 93 22.13 8.52 4.81
C ARG A 93 22.26 7.07 5.24
N PRO A 94 22.75 6.17 4.38
CA PRO A 94 23.06 4.80 4.79
C PRO A 94 23.96 4.82 6.03
N GLY A 95 23.57 4.10 7.08
CA GLY A 95 24.30 4.04 8.35
C GLY A 95 24.12 5.22 9.30
N VAL A 96 23.42 6.29 8.92
CA VAL A 96 23.17 7.43 9.80
C VAL A 96 21.68 7.77 9.84
N THR A 97 21.07 7.53 10.99
CA THR A 97 19.68 7.93 11.27
C THR A 97 19.58 9.44 11.33
N CYS A 98 18.72 10.04 10.51
CA CYS A 98 18.38 11.46 10.64
C CYS A 98 17.24 11.59 11.65
N ALA A 99 17.44 12.34 12.74
CA ALA A 99 16.43 12.51 13.78
C ALA A 99 16.09 13.99 13.97
N VAL A 100 14.80 14.30 13.98
CA VAL A 100 14.26 15.62 14.29
C VAL A 100 13.63 15.56 15.68
N THR A 101 14.10 16.40 16.60
CA THR A 101 13.53 16.52 17.95
C THR A 101 12.34 17.48 17.96
N GLU A 102 11.50 17.41 18.99
CA GLU A 102 10.32 18.30 19.12
C GLU A 102 10.71 19.79 19.14
N ASP A 103 11.82 20.15 19.80
CA ASP A 103 12.32 21.53 19.83
C ASP A 103 12.96 21.98 18.51
N GLY A 104 13.48 21.04 17.71
CA GLY A 104 14.15 21.30 16.44
C GLY A 104 13.23 21.35 15.22
N VAL A 105 11.92 21.12 15.38
CA VAL A 105 10.97 21.01 14.24
C VAL A 105 10.95 22.28 13.40
N ARG A 106 10.89 23.45 14.04
CA ARG A 106 10.76 24.72 13.32
C ARG A 106 12.00 25.02 12.48
N GLU A 107 13.18 24.87 13.07
CA GLU A 107 14.45 25.05 12.37
C GLU A 107 14.61 24.05 11.22
N PHE A 108 14.24 22.78 11.45
CA PHE A 108 14.29 21.75 10.42
C PHE A 108 13.38 22.06 9.22
N LEU A 109 12.18 22.60 9.46
CA LEU A 109 11.22 22.89 8.40
C LEU A 109 11.51 24.19 7.65
N ASP A 110 12.01 25.23 8.33
CA ASP A 110 12.08 26.61 7.79
C ASP A 110 12.74 26.68 6.40
N ALA A 111 13.90 26.03 6.25
CA ALA A 111 14.68 26.02 5.01
C ALA A 111 14.23 24.97 3.98
N LYS A 112 13.26 24.12 4.29
CA LYS A 112 12.84 23.03 3.38
C LYS A 112 11.98 23.58 2.24
N PRO A 113 12.17 23.08 1.01
CA PRO A 113 11.32 23.46 -0.10
C PRO A 113 9.90 22.93 0.12
N VAL A 114 8.90 23.68 -0.33
CA VAL A 114 7.49 23.29 -0.17
C VAL A 114 7.16 21.94 -0.81
N ALA A 115 7.87 21.58 -1.89
CA ALA A 115 7.73 20.29 -2.57
C ALA A 115 8.21 19.08 -1.74
N ALA A 116 9.00 19.29 -0.67
CA ALA A 116 9.41 18.22 0.23
C ALA A 116 8.27 17.75 1.15
N LEU A 117 7.23 18.57 1.32
CA LEU A 117 6.15 18.30 2.24
C LEU A 117 5.25 17.15 1.77
N PRO A 118 5.08 16.07 2.56
CA PRO A 118 4.16 14.98 2.23
C PRO A 118 2.71 15.47 2.02
N GLY A 119 2.18 15.22 0.83
CA GLY A 119 0.83 15.60 0.42
C GLY A 119 0.77 16.85 -0.48
N VAL A 120 1.88 17.55 -0.69
CA VAL A 120 1.97 18.62 -1.68
C VAL A 120 2.38 18.01 -3.03
N GLY A 121 1.48 18.08 -4.00
CA GLY A 121 1.75 17.64 -5.37
C GLY A 121 2.61 18.63 -6.15
N THR A 122 3.14 18.21 -7.30
CA THR A 122 3.97 19.06 -8.17
C THR A 122 3.22 20.30 -8.66
N ALA A 123 1.93 20.19 -8.96
CA ALA A 123 1.10 21.33 -9.37
C ALA A 123 0.94 22.35 -8.24
N THR A 124 0.58 21.88 -7.04
CA THR A 124 0.44 22.72 -5.84
C THR A 124 1.75 23.41 -5.48
N ALA A 125 2.87 22.68 -5.53
CA ALA A 125 4.19 23.25 -5.28
C ALA A 125 4.54 24.34 -6.31
N ARG A 126 4.26 24.13 -7.60
CA ARG A 126 4.48 25.14 -8.64
C ARG A 126 3.66 26.41 -8.38
N THR A 127 2.35 26.26 -8.10
CA THR A 127 1.51 27.40 -7.75
C THR A 127 2.08 28.15 -6.56
N LEU A 128 2.46 27.48 -5.47
CA LEU A 128 3.04 28.16 -4.31
C LEU A 128 4.35 28.90 -4.65
N CYS A 129 5.22 28.29 -5.45
CA CYS A 129 6.45 28.93 -5.92
C CYS A 129 6.20 30.17 -6.79
N GLU A 130 5.16 30.18 -7.63
CA GLU A 130 4.78 31.36 -8.45
C GLU A 130 4.40 32.57 -7.58
N TYR A 131 3.89 32.33 -6.36
CA TYR A 131 3.58 33.37 -5.38
C TYR A 131 4.73 33.63 -4.38
N GLY A 132 5.94 33.13 -4.65
CA GLY A 132 7.13 33.33 -3.80
C GLY A 132 7.19 32.47 -2.54
N LEU A 133 6.25 31.52 -2.39
CA LEU A 133 6.16 30.57 -1.29
C LEU A 133 6.92 29.28 -1.61
N ASP A 134 8.23 29.42 -1.83
CA ASP A 134 9.15 28.34 -2.20
C ASP A 134 9.55 27.43 -1.02
N THR A 135 9.52 27.96 0.20
CA THR A 135 10.01 27.34 1.43
C THR A 135 8.91 27.19 2.47
N LEU A 136 9.01 26.16 3.31
CA LEU A 136 8.02 25.94 4.37
C LEU A 136 8.02 27.05 5.41
N GLY A 137 9.15 27.70 5.68
CA GLY A 137 9.21 28.91 6.50
C GLY A 137 8.32 30.03 5.98
N ARG A 138 8.38 30.31 4.67
CA ARG A 138 7.52 31.32 4.03
C ARG A 138 6.05 30.90 4.03
N VAL A 139 5.75 29.63 3.80
CA VAL A 139 4.38 29.10 3.87
C VAL A 139 3.82 29.19 5.30
N ALA A 140 4.64 28.92 6.31
CA ALA A 140 4.25 29.03 7.72
C ALA A 140 3.99 30.49 8.12
N ALA A 141 4.75 31.44 7.57
CA ALA A 141 4.56 32.88 7.79
C ALA A 141 3.40 33.49 6.98
N ALA A 142 2.94 32.81 5.92
CA ALA A 142 1.88 33.32 5.07
C ALA A 142 0.51 33.31 5.79
N PRO A 143 -0.36 34.32 5.57
CA PRO A 143 -1.71 34.31 6.12
C PRO A 143 -2.51 33.12 5.60
N LEU A 144 -3.21 32.43 6.52
CA LEU A 144 -4.02 31.25 6.18
C LEU A 144 -5.02 31.53 5.06
N ALA A 145 -5.68 32.70 5.07
CA ALA A 145 -6.63 33.09 4.03
C ALA A 145 -6.01 33.13 2.62
N THR A 146 -4.74 33.54 2.51
CA THR A 146 -4.00 33.54 1.24
C THR A 146 -3.78 32.12 0.76
N LEU A 147 -3.29 31.23 1.63
CA LEU A 147 -3.07 29.83 1.28
C LEU A 147 -4.37 29.14 0.85
N GLN A 148 -5.47 29.41 1.54
CA GLN A 148 -6.79 28.88 1.19
C GLN A 148 -7.29 29.35 -0.18
N ARG A 149 -6.98 30.59 -0.57
CA ARG A 149 -7.32 31.10 -1.92
C ARG A 149 -6.49 30.45 -3.01
N LEU A 150 -5.23 30.11 -2.74
CA LEU A 150 -4.32 29.53 -3.72
C LEU A 150 -4.59 28.04 -3.98
N VAL A 151 -4.80 27.26 -2.91
CA VAL A 151 -4.87 25.79 -3.02
C VAL A 151 -6.20 25.19 -2.56
N GLY A 152 -7.14 26.03 -2.13
CA GLY A 152 -8.46 25.64 -1.61
C GLY A 152 -8.53 25.63 -0.08
N ALA A 153 -9.74 25.77 0.46
CA ALA A 153 -9.97 25.99 1.90
C ALA A 153 -9.40 24.87 2.81
N LYS A 154 -9.64 23.61 2.44
CA LYS A 154 -9.17 22.44 3.20
C LYS A 154 -7.66 22.25 3.06
N ALA A 155 -7.17 22.20 1.82
CA ALA A 155 -5.75 21.99 1.53
C ALA A 155 -4.87 23.12 2.07
N GLY A 156 -5.34 24.37 2.00
CA GLY A 156 -4.61 25.53 2.54
C GLY A 156 -4.46 25.49 4.06
N ARG A 157 -5.50 25.01 4.77
CA ARG A 157 -5.43 24.78 6.22
C ARG A 157 -4.45 23.66 6.57
N GLU A 158 -4.55 22.52 5.89
CA GLU A 158 -3.63 21.39 6.11
C GLU A 158 -2.17 21.77 5.81
N LEU A 159 -1.95 22.52 4.72
CA LEU A 159 -0.63 23.04 4.33
C LEU A 159 -0.06 23.95 5.41
N HIS A 160 -0.86 24.88 5.93
CA HIS A 160 -0.42 25.82 6.96
C HIS A 160 -0.10 25.12 8.28
N GLU A 161 -0.95 24.18 8.72
CA GLU A 161 -0.70 23.39 9.94
C GLU A 161 0.60 22.58 9.80
N LYS A 162 0.78 21.88 8.67
CA LYS A 162 1.98 21.08 8.39
C LYS A 162 3.25 21.92 8.27
N ALA A 163 3.19 23.10 7.64
CA ALA A 163 4.33 24.01 7.56
C ALA A 163 4.78 24.52 8.94
N ASN A 164 3.84 24.61 9.89
CA ASN A 164 4.13 24.91 11.30
C ASN A 164 4.49 23.67 12.14
N GLY A 165 4.73 22.51 11.51
CA GLY A 165 5.10 21.28 12.21
C GLY A 165 3.95 20.54 12.89
N VAL A 166 2.71 20.99 12.70
CA VAL A 166 1.53 20.33 13.27
C VAL A 166 1.08 19.20 12.34
N ASP A 167 1.48 17.98 12.69
CA ASP A 167 1.02 16.76 12.01
C ASP A 167 -0.06 16.03 12.83
N ARG A 168 -1.26 15.91 12.25
CA ARG A 168 -2.36 15.11 12.82
C ARG A 168 -2.34 13.65 12.37
N GLY A 169 -1.42 13.29 11.48
CA GLY A 169 -1.24 11.93 11.00
C GLY A 169 -0.90 10.97 12.14
N ARG A 170 -1.42 9.75 12.04
CA ARG A 170 -1.07 8.64 12.93
C ARG A 170 -0.56 7.48 12.09
N VAL A 171 0.35 6.69 12.65
CA VAL A 171 0.72 5.40 12.09
C VAL A 171 -0.49 4.49 12.21
N VAL A 172 -0.96 3.95 11.09
CA VAL A 172 -2.09 3.02 11.07
C VAL A 172 -1.54 1.61 10.91
N PRO A 173 -1.59 0.77 11.95
CA PRO A 173 -1.06 -0.60 11.89
C PRO A 173 -1.69 -1.38 10.73
N ASN A 174 -0.86 -1.91 9.84
CA ASN A 174 -1.30 -2.76 8.73
C ASN A 174 -0.24 -3.79 8.29
N ALA A 175 0.82 -3.98 9.07
CA ALA A 175 1.87 -4.92 8.75
C ALA A 175 1.45 -6.38 9.04
N VAL A 176 2.03 -7.26 8.22
CA VAL A 176 2.08 -8.73 8.26
C VAL A 176 0.79 -9.53 8.08
N SER A 177 -0.36 -9.15 8.65
CA SER A 177 -1.64 -9.83 8.34
C SER A 177 -2.44 -9.14 7.23
N HIS A 178 -2.01 -7.93 6.82
CA HIS A 178 -2.75 -7.03 5.95
C HIS A 178 -1.93 -6.44 4.79
N PHE A 179 -0.92 -7.16 4.27
CA PHE A 179 -0.16 -6.77 3.06
C PHE A 179 -1.01 -6.63 1.77
N ARG A 180 -2.33 -6.65 1.86
CA ARG A 180 -3.26 -6.29 0.77
C ARG A 180 -4.43 -5.40 1.16
N LEU A 181 -4.43 -4.80 2.36
CA LEU A 181 -5.43 -3.78 2.72
C LEU A 181 -4.81 -2.39 2.69
N ARG A 182 -5.07 -1.63 1.61
CA ARG A 182 -5.23 -0.18 1.73
C ARG A 182 -6.13 0.40 0.65
N SER A 183 -7.09 1.22 1.07
CA SER A 183 -7.47 2.45 0.36
C SER A 183 -7.23 3.63 1.29
N SER A 184 -6.60 4.65 0.73
CA SER A 184 -6.80 6.05 1.11
C SER A 184 -8.29 6.40 1.04
N GLY A 185 -9.05 6.14 2.11
CA GLY A 185 -10.49 6.44 2.14
C GLY A 185 -11.37 5.63 3.10
N GLY A 186 -10.83 4.87 4.05
CA GLY A 186 -11.62 4.27 5.13
C GLY A 186 -12.45 3.02 4.77
N THR A 187 -12.42 2.56 3.51
CA THR A 187 -13.09 1.30 3.10
C THR A 187 -12.08 0.15 3.02
N PRO A 188 -12.32 -1.00 3.69
CA PRO A 188 -11.47 -2.17 3.56
C PRO A 188 -11.56 -2.71 2.12
N LEU A 189 -10.41 -2.97 1.51
CA LEU A 189 -10.29 -3.53 0.16
C LEU A 189 -9.14 -4.55 0.09
N LEU A 190 -9.22 -5.51 -0.82
CA LEU A 190 -8.10 -6.42 -1.15
C LEU A 190 -7.70 -6.20 -2.60
N ALA A 191 -6.41 -6.09 -2.92
CA ALA A 191 -5.97 -5.89 -4.30
C ALA A 191 -4.74 -6.71 -4.71
N THR A 192 -4.85 -7.50 -5.77
CA THR A 192 -3.79 -8.34 -6.32
C THR A 192 -3.34 -7.81 -7.67
N ASP A 193 -2.02 -7.72 -7.88
CA ASP A 193 -1.43 -7.31 -9.14
C ASP A 193 -0.56 -8.41 -9.80
N ARG A 194 -0.40 -8.27 -11.12
CA ARG A 194 0.44 -9.10 -11.97
C ARG A 194 1.21 -8.17 -12.89
N LEU A 195 2.52 -8.16 -12.72
CA LEU A 195 3.45 -7.48 -13.62
C LEU A 195 3.90 -8.45 -14.71
N PHE A 196 4.09 -7.93 -15.92
CA PHE A 196 4.69 -8.67 -17.02
C PHE A 196 6.16 -8.27 -17.16
N ASP A 197 7.05 -9.25 -17.37
CA ASP A 197 8.49 -9.02 -17.55
C ASP A 197 8.79 -8.17 -18.79
N ARG A 198 7.92 -8.26 -19.80
CA ARG A 198 7.95 -7.46 -21.01
C ARG A 198 6.54 -6.95 -21.29
N ASP A 199 6.44 -5.79 -21.93
CA ASP A 199 5.16 -5.22 -22.32
C ASP A 199 4.40 -6.22 -23.21
N GLU A 200 3.31 -6.76 -22.68
CA GLU A 200 2.60 -7.90 -23.22
C GLU A 200 1.47 -7.45 -24.14
N LEU A 201 1.28 -8.17 -25.26
CA LEU A 201 0.23 -7.86 -26.23
C LEU A 201 -0.73 -9.04 -26.41
N ASP A 202 -0.32 -10.25 -26.04
CA ASP A 202 -1.12 -11.46 -26.20
C ASP A 202 -2.33 -11.48 -25.22
N PRO A 203 -3.57 -11.44 -25.73
CA PRO A 203 -4.76 -11.53 -24.89
C PRO A 203 -4.84 -12.83 -24.08
N ARG A 204 -4.23 -13.93 -24.55
CA ARG A 204 -4.22 -15.20 -23.80
C ARG A 204 -3.39 -15.08 -22.53
N ARG A 205 -2.25 -14.39 -22.58
CA ARG A 205 -1.41 -14.11 -21.41
C ARG A 205 -2.09 -13.15 -20.44
N HIS A 206 -2.82 -12.15 -20.94
CA HIS A 206 -3.65 -11.29 -20.09
C HIS A 206 -4.73 -12.09 -19.37
N ARG A 207 -5.44 -12.99 -20.06
CA ARG A 207 -6.44 -13.87 -19.43
C ARG A 207 -5.82 -14.79 -18.37
N ARG A 208 -4.65 -15.38 -18.63
CA ARG A 208 -3.93 -16.19 -17.63
C ARG A 208 -3.55 -15.37 -16.38
N ALA A 209 -3.07 -14.13 -16.58
CA ALA A 209 -2.75 -13.24 -15.46
C ALA A 209 -4.01 -12.87 -14.64
N LEU A 210 -5.13 -12.58 -15.31
CA LEU A 210 -6.41 -12.30 -14.67
C LEU A 210 -6.93 -13.50 -13.87
N LEU A 211 -6.86 -14.72 -14.42
CA LEU A 211 -7.24 -15.95 -13.73
C LEU A 211 -6.41 -16.14 -12.45
N SER A 212 -5.08 -16.04 -12.58
CA SER A 212 -4.17 -16.15 -11.45
C SER A 212 -4.46 -15.08 -10.37
N ALA A 213 -4.71 -13.84 -10.78
CA ALA A 213 -5.02 -12.76 -9.85
C ALA A 213 -6.37 -12.97 -9.15
N ALA A 214 -7.40 -13.45 -9.87
CA ALA A 214 -8.73 -13.70 -9.33
C ALA A 214 -8.76 -14.87 -8.34
N GLU A 215 -8.00 -15.95 -8.61
CA GLU A 215 -7.83 -17.05 -7.67
C GLU A 215 -7.13 -16.64 -6.39
N GLU A 216 -6.04 -15.90 -6.51
CA GLU A 216 -5.30 -15.41 -5.35
C GLU A 216 -6.16 -14.42 -4.54
N LEU A 217 -6.99 -13.61 -5.22
CA LEU A 217 -7.93 -12.71 -4.56
C LEU A 217 -9.03 -13.51 -3.82
N GLY A 218 -9.64 -14.51 -4.46
CA GLY A 218 -10.68 -15.35 -3.86
C GLY A 218 -10.18 -16.17 -2.68
N SER A 219 -9.01 -16.81 -2.81
CA SER A 219 -8.40 -17.57 -1.72
C SER A 219 -8.09 -16.67 -0.52
N ARG A 220 -7.59 -15.44 -0.76
CA ARG A 220 -7.36 -14.48 0.33
C ARG A 220 -8.63 -13.95 0.96
N LEU A 221 -9.68 -13.68 0.17
CA LEU A 221 -10.99 -13.29 0.70
C LEU A 221 -11.55 -14.37 1.65
N ARG A 222 -11.45 -15.64 1.26
CA ARG A 222 -11.87 -16.78 2.08
C ARG A 222 -11.01 -16.96 3.33
N ALA A 223 -9.69 -16.76 3.22
CA ALA A 223 -8.78 -16.82 4.37
C ALA A 223 -9.07 -15.76 5.44
N VAL A 224 -9.65 -14.61 5.06
CA VAL A 224 -10.09 -13.56 6.01
C VAL A 224 -11.59 -13.57 6.26
N GLU A 225 -12.31 -14.61 5.81
CA GLU A 225 -13.76 -14.78 5.97
C GLU A 225 -14.60 -13.58 5.49
N LYS A 226 -14.15 -12.92 4.41
CA LYS A 226 -14.85 -11.79 3.79
C LYS A 226 -15.28 -12.10 2.38
N VAL A 227 -16.34 -11.44 1.95
CA VAL A 227 -16.82 -11.42 0.56
C VAL A 227 -16.73 -10.01 -0.01
N CYS A 228 -16.67 -9.88 -1.33
CA CYS A 228 -16.62 -8.58 -1.99
C CYS A 228 -17.90 -8.26 -2.76
N ARG A 229 -18.34 -7.00 -2.71
CA ARG A 229 -19.51 -6.51 -3.45
C ARG A 229 -19.15 -5.98 -4.83
N SER A 230 -17.92 -5.47 -5.00
CA SER A 230 -17.47 -4.87 -6.25
C SER A 230 -16.07 -5.33 -6.60
N LEU A 231 -15.82 -5.54 -7.89
CA LEU A 231 -14.51 -5.86 -8.43
C LEU A 231 -14.05 -4.74 -9.37
N THR A 232 -12.85 -4.23 -9.14
CA THR A 232 -12.20 -3.18 -9.92
C THR A 232 -10.97 -3.74 -10.63
N LEU A 233 -10.93 -3.63 -11.95
CA LEU A 233 -9.80 -3.95 -12.81
C LEU A 233 -9.05 -2.66 -13.17
N THR A 234 -7.75 -2.63 -12.92
CA THR A 234 -6.84 -1.58 -13.39
C THR A 234 -5.82 -2.18 -14.33
N VAL A 235 -5.74 -1.68 -15.55
CA VAL A 235 -4.74 -2.08 -16.55
C VAL A 235 -3.77 -0.92 -16.73
N ARG A 236 -2.47 -1.20 -16.59
CA ARG A 236 -1.40 -0.23 -16.81
C ARG A 236 -0.68 -0.54 -18.11
N TYR A 237 -0.51 0.47 -18.95
CA TYR A 237 0.08 0.32 -20.27
C TYR A 237 1.57 0.69 -20.29
N ALA A 238 2.23 0.37 -21.40
CA ALA A 238 3.65 0.67 -21.63
C ALA A 238 3.98 2.18 -21.56
N ASP A 239 3.04 3.04 -21.96
CA ASP A 239 3.15 4.51 -21.90
C ASP A 239 2.96 5.10 -20.47
N ARG A 240 2.83 4.22 -19.46
CA ARG A 240 2.55 4.53 -18.05
C ARG A 240 1.14 5.06 -17.77
N SER A 241 0.29 5.20 -18.78
CA SER A 241 -1.13 5.48 -18.56
C SER A 241 -1.83 4.25 -17.96
N SER A 242 -3.01 4.47 -17.37
CA SER A 242 -3.79 3.39 -16.75
C SER A 242 -5.28 3.58 -17.01
N THR A 243 -5.98 2.49 -17.30
CA THR A 243 -7.44 2.48 -17.34
C THR A 243 -7.98 1.64 -16.21
N THR A 244 -8.96 2.18 -15.49
CA THR A 244 -9.63 1.50 -14.38
C THR A 244 -11.10 1.33 -14.73
N ARG A 245 -11.65 0.13 -14.50
CA ARG A 245 -13.08 -0.19 -14.63
C ARG A 245 -13.52 -0.99 -13.42
N SER A 246 -14.67 -0.65 -12.86
CA SER A 246 -15.27 -1.36 -11.75
C SER A 246 -16.63 -1.93 -12.13
N ARG A 247 -16.99 -3.06 -11.52
CA ARG A 247 -18.31 -3.66 -11.65
C ARG A 247 -18.79 -4.15 -10.30
N THR A 248 -20.00 -3.73 -9.93
CA THR A 248 -20.73 -4.24 -8.78
C THR A 248 -21.30 -5.62 -9.12
N LEU A 249 -21.06 -6.59 -8.26
CA LEU A 249 -21.57 -7.95 -8.38
C LEU A 249 -23.04 -7.98 -7.94
N GLY A 250 -23.85 -8.82 -8.58
CA GLY A 250 -25.25 -9.02 -8.20
C GLY A 250 -25.39 -9.51 -6.75
N GLU A 251 -24.46 -10.39 -6.35
CA GLU A 251 -24.33 -10.93 -5.01
C GLU A 251 -22.89 -10.74 -4.50
N PRO A 252 -22.70 -10.43 -3.20
CA PRO A 252 -21.35 -10.41 -2.62
C PRO A 252 -20.76 -11.82 -2.65
N THR A 253 -19.56 -11.99 -3.22
CA THR A 253 -18.95 -13.32 -3.34
C THR A 253 -17.45 -13.29 -3.11
N ALA A 254 -16.93 -14.44 -2.67
CA ALA A 254 -15.50 -14.76 -2.62
C ALA A 254 -15.14 -15.94 -3.55
N HIS A 255 -16.08 -16.39 -4.38
CA HIS A 255 -15.91 -17.56 -5.26
C HIS A 255 -14.97 -17.23 -6.42
N SER A 256 -13.91 -18.02 -6.61
CA SER A 256 -12.86 -17.65 -7.57
C SER A 256 -13.35 -17.70 -9.02
N ALA A 257 -14.30 -18.60 -9.34
CA ALA A 257 -14.91 -18.67 -10.67
C ALA A 257 -15.72 -17.41 -11.02
N ASP A 258 -16.52 -16.89 -10.08
CA ASP A 258 -17.33 -15.68 -10.28
C ASP A 258 -16.47 -14.43 -10.44
N LEU A 259 -15.40 -14.34 -9.63
CA LEU A 259 -14.41 -13.27 -9.72
C LEU A 259 -13.69 -13.31 -11.07
N THR A 260 -13.30 -14.51 -11.54
CA THR A 260 -12.65 -14.70 -12.84
C THR A 260 -13.58 -14.31 -13.99
N ARG A 261 -14.83 -14.79 -13.98
CA ARG A 261 -15.84 -14.43 -14.98
C ARG A 261 -16.05 -12.92 -15.02
N THR A 262 -16.00 -12.27 -13.86
CA THR A 262 -16.12 -10.81 -13.77
C THR A 262 -14.90 -10.05 -14.26
N ALA A 263 -13.71 -10.51 -13.90
CA ALA A 263 -12.47 -9.97 -14.40
C ALA A 263 -12.37 -10.05 -15.94
N TYR A 264 -12.80 -11.17 -16.53
CA TYR A 264 -12.86 -11.33 -17.99
C TYR A 264 -13.87 -10.38 -18.65
N GLY A 265 -15.08 -10.25 -18.10
CA GLY A 265 -16.05 -9.30 -18.63
C GLY A 265 -15.58 -7.84 -18.55
N LEU A 266 -14.92 -7.46 -17.46
CA LEU A 266 -14.28 -6.14 -17.32
C LEU A 266 -13.16 -5.93 -18.34
N TYR A 267 -12.34 -6.95 -18.57
CA TYR A 267 -11.25 -6.92 -19.54
C TYR A 267 -11.77 -6.79 -20.99
N GLU A 268 -12.82 -7.53 -21.35
CA GLU A 268 -13.45 -7.45 -22.66
C GLU A 268 -14.10 -6.07 -22.89
N ALA A 269 -14.74 -5.50 -21.87
CA ALA A 269 -15.34 -4.17 -21.93
C ALA A 269 -14.31 -3.02 -22.09
N LEU A 270 -13.02 -3.25 -21.77
CA LEU A 270 -11.95 -2.29 -22.07
C LEU A 270 -11.66 -2.19 -23.57
N GLY A 271 -12.03 -3.20 -24.36
CA GLY A 271 -11.88 -3.17 -25.82
C GLY A 271 -10.44 -2.89 -26.28
N LEU A 272 -9.44 -3.51 -25.64
CA LEU A 272 -8.03 -3.22 -25.90
C LEU A 272 -7.64 -3.54 -27.35
N GLN A 273 -7.50 -2.51 -28.19
CA GLN A 273 -7.04 -2.64 -29.57
C GLN A 273 -5.52 -2.59 -29.63
N ARG A 274 -4.85 -3.75 -29.53
CA ARG A 274 -3.38 -3.90 -29.62
C ARG A 274 -2.59 -3.06 -28.60
N ALA A 275 -3.22 -2.70 -27.47
CA ALA A 275 -2.56 -1.98 -26.39
C ALA A 275 -1.53 -2.90 -25.71
N ARG A 276 -0.31 -2.38 -25.51
CA ARG A 276 0.74 -3.06 -24.77
C ARG A 276 0.53 -2.89 -23.27
N VAL A 277 0.32 -3.99 -22.57
CA VAL A 277 0.02 -4.03 -21.14
C VAL A 277 1.28 -4.39 -20.36
N ARG A 278 1.57 -3.60 -19.33
CA ARG A 278 2.72 -3.80 -18.44
C ARG A 278 2.31 -4.44 -17.11
N ALA A 279 1.13 -4.09 -16.61
CA ALA A 279 0.60 -4.68 -15.38
C ALA A 279 -0.93 -4.72 -15.39
N ILE A 280 -1.47 -5.72 -14.70
CA ILE A 280 -2.90 -5.90 -14.46
C ILE A 280 -3.10 -6.00 -12.95
N ALA A 281 -4.01 -5.21 -12.40
CA ALA A 281 -4.39 -5.27 -10.99
C ALA A 281 -5.89 -5.48 -10.84
N LEU A 282 -6.28 -6.43 -9.98
CA LEU A 282 -7.65 -6.67 -9.56
C LEU A 282 -7.82 -6.25 -8.12
N ARG A 283 -8.94 -5.59 -7.82
CA ARG A 283 -9.25 -5.07 -6.49
C ARG A 283 -10.68 -5.42 -6.11
N ALA A 284 -10.83 -6.09 -4.98
CA ALA A 284 -12.10 -6.34 -4.30
C ALA A 284 -12.43 -5.16 -3.37
N GLU A 285 -13.60 -4.57 -3.56
CA GLU A 285 -14.13 -3.44 -2.79
C GLU A 285 -15.48 -3.81 -2.16
N GLY A 286 -15.90 -3.03 -1.16
CA GLY A 286 -17.14 -3.29 -0.42
C GLY A 286 -17.09 -4.62 0.32
N LEU A 287 -16.04 -4.81 1.13
CA LEU A 287 -15.83 -6.05 1.86
C LEU A 287 -16.79 -6.16 3.05
N THR A 288 -17.57 -7.23 3.08
CA THR A 288 -18.47 -7.57 4.19
C THR A 288 -18.09 -8.94 4.76
N PRO A 289 -18.39 -9.21 6.05
CA PRO A 289 -18.26 -10.55 6.62
C PRO A 289 -19.04 -11.56 5.78
N ALA A 290 -18.47 -12.75 5.55
CA ALA A 290 -19.12 -13.79 4.76
C ALA A 290 -20.46 -14.24 5.39
N GLU A 291 -20.56 -14.23 6.72
CA GLU A 291 -21.77 -14.59 7.47
C GLU A 291 -22.97 -13.66 7.19
N GLN A 292 -22.69 -12.40 6.82
CA GLN A 292 -23.70 -11.39 6.54
C GLN A 292 -24.05 -11.32 5.04
N ALA A 293 -23.40 -12.15 4.22
CA ALA A 293 -23.62 -12.18 2.79
C ALA A 293 -24.90 -12.96 2.47
N SER A 294 -25.89 -12.30 1.88
CA SER A 294 -27.02 -12.99 1.29
C SER A 294 -26.58 -13.64 -0.03
N HIS A 295 -26.78 -14.95 -0.11
CA HIS A 295 -26.53 -15.74 -1.31
C HIS A 295 -27.81 -16.44 -1.73
N GLN A 296 -28.16 -16.36 -3.02
CA GLN A 296 -29.26 -17.14 -3.56
C GLN A 296 -28.77 -18.55 -3.89
N LEU A 297 -29.25 -19.53 -3.13
CA LEU A 297 -28.98 -20.94 -3.40
C LEU A 297 -29.46 -21.29 -4.82
N THR A 298 -28.56 -21.86 -5.60
CA THR A 298 -28.87 -22.38 -6.93
C THR A 298 -29.01 -23.89 -6.86
N PHE A 299 -30.00 -24.47 -7.54
CA PHE A 299 -30.21 -25.92 -7.62
C PHE A 299 -29.24 -26.62 -8.59
N ASP A 300 -28.21 -25.93 -9.07
CA ASP A 300 -27.21 -26.48 -10.00
C ASP A 300 -26.13 -27.24 -9.21
N PRO A 301 -26.03 -28.58 -9.36
CA PRO A 301 -25.03 -29.38 -8.67
C PRO A 301 -23.58 -29.03 -9.06
N ALA A 302 -23.37 -28.36 -10.20
CA ALA A 302 -22.04 -27.96 -10.65
C ALA A 302 -21.44 -26.84 -9.80
N ASP A 303 -22.26 -25.87 -9.37
CA ASP A 303 -21.82 -24.75 -8.51
C ASP A 303 -21.42 -25.26 -7.13
N GLU A 304 -22.23 -26.15 -6.54
CA GLU A 304 -21.94 -26.73 -5.23
C GLU A 304 -20.65 -27.57 -5.25
N LYS A 305 -20.42 -28.35 -6.32
CA LYS A 305 -19.17 -29.11 -6.51
C LYS A 305 -17.97 -28.18 -6.63
N ALA A 306 -18.07 -27.10 -7.41
CA ALA A 306 -16.96 -26.15 -7.59
C ALA A 306 -16.54 -25.51 -6.25
N ARG A 307 -17.51 -25.13 -5.42
CA ARG A 307 -17.24 -24.57 -4.08
C ARG A 307 -16.58 -25.56 -3.14
N ARG A 308 -17.07 -26.81 -3.10
CA ARG A 308 -16.44 -27.87 -2.30
C ARG A 308 -14.99 -28.13 -2.74
N VAL A 309 -14.73 -28.07 -4.04
CA VAL A 309 -13.37 -28.21 -4.59
C VAL A 309 -12.49 -27.03 -4.16
N GLU A 310 -13.00 -25.80 -4.17
CA GLU A 310 -12.24 -24.62 -3.68
C GLU A 310 -11.87 -24.75 -2.20
N GLU A 311 -12.80 -25.18 -1.36
CA GLU A 311 -12.55 -25.37 0.08
C GLU A 311 -11.47 -26.42 0.34
N VAL A 312 -11.50 -27.53 -0.40
CA VAL A 312 -10.45 -28.56 -0.34
C VAL A 312 -9.12 -28.02 -0.87
N ALA A 313 -9.14 -27.27 -1.98
CA ALA A 313 -7.94 -26.68 -2.56
C ALA A 313 -7.29 -25.66 -1.62
N ASP A 314 -8.09 -24.85 -0.92
CA ASP A 314 -7.57 -23.88 0.05
C ASP A 314 -6.97 -24.57 1.29
N ARG A 315 -7.60 -25.64 1.79
CA ARG A 315 -7.00 -26.47 2.85
C ARG A 315 -5.67 -27.09 2.42
N ALA A 316 -5.58 -27.57 1.19
CA ALA A 316 -4.33 -28.09 0.64
C ALA A 316 -3.26 -26.99 0.51
N ARG A 317 -3.63 -25.77 0.07
CA ARG A 317 -2.71 -24.63 -0.03
C ARG A 317 -2.23 -24.15 1.34
N ALA A 318 -3.09 -24.17 2.35
CA ALA A 318 -2.72 -23.81 3.72
C ALA A 318 -1.66 -24.77 4.29
N LYS A 319 -1.76 -26.07 3.96
CA LYS A 319 -0.84 -27.10 4.47
C LYS A 319 0.45 -27.26 3.67
N PHE A 320 0.37 -27.16 2.33
CA PHE A 320 1.47 -27.50 1.42
C PHE A 320 1.99 -26.30 0.62
N GLY A 321 1.47 -25.10 0.87
CA GLY A 321 1.87 -23.86 0.24
C GLY A 321 1.01 -23.47 -0.99
N PRO A 322 1.17 -22.22 -1.48
CA PRO A 322 0.25 -21.61 -2.45
C PRO A 322 0.24 -22.29 -3.82
N ARG A 323 1.28 -23.04 -4.18
CA ARG A 323 1.39 -23.76 -5.46
C ARG A 323 0.90 -25.21 -5.40
N ALA A 324 0.42 -25.68 -4.23
CA ALA A 324 0.02 -27.08 -4.05
C ALA A 324 -1.16 -27.49 -4.96
N VAL A 325 -2.13 -26.58 -5.16
CA VAL A 325 -3.26 -26.79 -6.06
C VAL A 325 -3.46 -25.53 -6.89
N MET A 326 -3.29 -25.66 -8.21
CA MET A 326 -3.54 -24.59 -9.16
C MET A 326 -4.37 -25.14 -10.33
N PRO A 327 -5.17 -24.30 -11.01
CA PRO A 327 -5.86 -24.70 -12.22
C PRO A 327 -4.88 -25.11 -13.30
N GLY A 328 -5.28 -26.10 -14.11
CA GLY A 328 -4.47 -26.60 -15.21
C GLY A 328 -4.04 -25.52 -16.22
N ALA A 329 -4.83 -24.46 -16.39
CA ALA A 329 -4.48 -23.32 -17.25
C ALA A 329 -3.29 -22.48 -16.75
N LEU A 330 -2.91 -22.63 -15.47
CA LEU A 330 -1.77 -21.98 -14.84
C LEU A 330 -0.57 -22.91 -14.64
N ALA A 331 -0.71 -24.21 -14.90
CA ALA A 331 0.32 -25.23 -14.65
C ALA A 331 1.38 -25.35 -15.75
N ALA A 332 1.40 -24.44 -16.73
CA ALA A 332 2.30 -24.44 -17.89
C ALA A 332 3.30 -23.28 -17.88
#